data_AF-A0A971I7T0-F1
#
_entry.id   AF-A0A971I7T0-F1
#
_cell.length_a   1.000
_cell.length_b   1.000
_cell.length_c   1.000
_cell.angle_alpha   90.00
_cell.angle_beta   90.00
_cell.angle_gamma   90.00
#
_symmetry.space_group_name_H-M   'P 1'
#
loop_
_entity.id
_entity.type
_entity.pdbx_description
1 polymer ?
#
loop_
_entity_poly.entity_id
_entity_poly.type
_entity_poly.pdbx_seq_one_letter_code
_entity_poly.pdbx_strand_id
1 'polypeptide(L)'
;MVESRCGLICGECEYRKEPYNCGGCVTTNGNPFYGVCKVATCCQEKGFGHCGHCSVMPCETLHFYSYLDKEHRDKPPGARIEVLKKWLKEGN
;
A
#
# COMPACT_ATOMS: atom_id res chain seq x y z
N MET A 1 -13.54 -1.62 -1.35
CA MET A 1 -12.72 -2.76 -1.84
C MET A 1 -11.26 -2.42 -1.62
N VAL A 2 -10.44 -3.40 -1.22
CA VAL A 2 -9.00 -3.22 -0.97
C VAL A 2 -8.24 -3.27 -2.30
N GLU A 3 -7.40 -2.27 -2.58
CA GLU A 3 -6.63 -2.18 -3.84
C GLU A 3 -5.14 -2.47 -3.70
N SER A 4 -4.60 -2.33 -2.49
CA SER A 4 -3.21 -2.62 -2.19
C SER A 4 -3.03 -3.06 -0.75
N ARG A 5 -1.89 -3.68 -0.45
CA ARG A 5 -1.58 -4.08 0.92
C ARG A 5 -1.24 -2.88 1.82
N CYS A 6 -0.65 -1.83 1.26
CA CYS A 6 -0.11 -0.69 2.01
C CYS A 6 -1.06 0.50 2.15
N GLY A 7 -2.24 0.49 1.51
CA GLY A 7 -3.20 1.60 1.54
C GLY A 7 -3.10 2.58 0.36
N LEU A 8 -2.20 2.35 -0.60
CA LEU A 8 -2.23 3.09 -1.86
C LEU A 8 -3.46 2.69 -2.69
N ILE A 9 -4.09 3.68 -3.32
CA ILE A 9 -5.16 3.47 -4.30
C ILE A 9 -4.50 3.19 -5.65
N CYS A 10 -4.48 1.91 -6.05
CA CYS A 10 -3.81 1.53 -7.28
C CYS A 10 -4.54 2.05 -8.52
N GLY A 11 -5.87 2.24 -8.47
CA GLY A 11 -6.65 2.82 -9.56
C GLY A 11 -6.29 4.27 -9.88
N GLU A 12 -5.77 5.01 -8.90
CA GLU A 12 -5.35 6.41 -9.04
C GLU A 12 -3.83 6.55 -9.22
N CYS A 13 -3.09 5.44 -9.27
CA CYS A 13 -1.64 5.46 -9.34
C CYS A 13 -1.15 5.72 -10.78
N GLU A 14 -0.36 6.78 -10.98
CA GLU A 14 0.17 7.14 -12.30
C GLU A 14 1.03 6.03 -12.94
N TYR A 15 1.69 5.20 -12.14
CA TYR A 15 2.47 4.07 -12.66
C TYR A 15 1.61 2.97 -13.32
N ARG A 16 0.29 2.99 -13.18
CA ARG A 16 -0.62 2.10 -13.94
C ARG A 16 -0.63 2.41 -15.43
N LYS A 17 -0.25 3.63 -15.82
CA LYS A 17 -0.25 4.12 -17.19
C LYS A 17 1.14 3.95 -17.82
N GLU A 18 1.23 4.21 -19.13
CA GLU A 18 2.49 4.33 -19.85
C GLU A 18 3.47 5.30 -19.15
N PRO A 19 4.78 5.05 -19.18
CA PRO A 19 5.47 3.93 -19.85
C PRO A 19 5.54 2.65 -19.00
N TYR A 20 5.07 2.67 -17.76
CA TYR A 20 5.33 1.60 -16.79
C TYR A 20 4.30 0.47 -16.85
N ASN A 21 3.04 0.79 -17.19
CA ASN A 21 1.96 -0.19 -17.31
C ASN A 21 1.86 -1.15 -16.12
N CYS A 22 2.05 -0.63 -14.90
CA CYS A 22 2.06 -1.44 -13.69
C CYS A 22 0.72 -2.19 -13.54
N GLY A 23 0.76 -3.49 -13.28
CA GLY A 23 -0.45 -4.30 -13.07
C GLY A 23 -1.21 -3.98 -11.77
N GLY A 24 -0.59 -3.24 -10.84
CA GLY A 24 -1.15 -2.89 -9.54
C GLY A 24 -0.97 -3.98 -8.47
N CYS A 25 -1.06 -3.58 -7.20
CA CYS A 25 -0.62 -4.40 -6.07
C CYS A 25 -1.39 -5.73 -5.93
N VAL A 26 -2.72 -5.70 -5.94
CA VAL A 26 -3.54 -6.92 -5.75
C VAL A 26 -3.39 -7.87 -6.94
N THR A 27 -3.52 -7.35 -8.16
CA THR A 27 -3.42 -8.16 -9.40
C THR A 27 -2.07 -8.83 -9.56
N THR A 28 -0.98 -8.14 -9.22
CA THR A 28 0.38 -8.69 -9.31
C THR A 28 0.82 -9.45 -8.06
N ASN A 29 -0.07 -9.63 -7.09
CA ASN A 29 0.22 -10.24 -5.81
C ASN A 29 1.45 -9.64 -5.10
N GLY A 30 1.56 -8.31 -5.09
CA GLY A 30 2.67 -7.59 -4.47
C GLY A 30 3.93 -7.46 -5.34
N ASN A 31 3.82 -7.63 -6.66
CA ASN A 31 4.91 -7.46 -7.63
C ASN A 31 4.60 -6.33 -8.63
N PRO A 32 4.60 -5.04 -8.21
CA PRO A 32 4.46 -3.91 -9.12
C PRO A 32 5.61 -3.84 -10.15
N PHE A 33 5.58 -2.82 -11.02
CA PHE A 33 6.55 -2.67 -12.12
C PHE A 33 8.03 -2.73 -11.71
N TYR A 34 8.37 -2.39 -10.46
CA TYR A 34 9.72 -2.43 -9.91
C TYR A 34 10.11 -3.78 -9.26
N GLY A 35 9.24 -4.80 -9.32
CA GLY A 35 9.46 -6.11 -8.69
C GLY A 35 8.84 -6.22 -7.29
N VAL A 36 9.39 -7.11 -6.46
CA VAL A 36 8.81 -7.50 -5.16
C VAL A 36 8.66 -6.30 -4.20
N CYS A 37 7.43 -6.05 -3.75
CA CYS A 37 7.14 -5.01 -2.76
C CYS A 37 7.27 -5.54 -1.33
N LYS A 38 8.27 -5.05 -0.58
CA LYS A 38 8.53 -5.46 0.81
C LYS A 38 7.33 -5.27 1.76
N VAL A 39 6.54 -4.20 1.57
CA VAL A 39 5.35 -3.96 2.40
C VAL A 39 4.27 -5.00 2.12
N ALA A 40 4.09 -5.39 0.84
CA ALA A 40 3.14 -6.41 0.46
C ALA A 40 3.55 -7.78 1.01
N THR A 41 4.82 -8.17 0.81
CA THR A 41 5.38 -9.42 1.37
C THR A 41 5.13 -9.52 2.88
N CYS A 42 5.54 -8.50 3.64
CA CYS A 42 5.35 -8.47 5.10
C CYS A 42 3.87 -8.55 5.51
N CYS A 43 2.98 -7.85 4.80
CA CYS A 43 1.54 -7.91 5.05
C CYS A 43 0.99 -9.33 4.84
N GLN A 44 1.41 -9.98 3.76
CA GLN A 44 0.92 -11.29 3.35
C GLN A 44 1.46 -12.43 4.20
N GLU A 45 2.74 -12.37 4.60
CA GLU A 45 3.35 -13.32 5.54
C GLU A 45 2.65 -13.30 6.91
N LYS A 46 2.12 -12.15 7.32
CA LYS A 46 1.29 -12.01 8.53
C LYS A 46 -0.17 -12.45 8.34
N GLY A 47 -0.53 -12.91 7.14
CA GLY A 47 -1.90 -13.35 6.82
C GLY A 47 -2.90 -12.20 6.66
N PHE A 48 -2.45 -10.95 6.51
CA PHE A 48 -3.33 -9.80 6.41
C PHE A 48 -3.72 -9.47 4.96
N GLY A 49 -4.98 -9.11 4.76
CA GLY A 49 -5.46 -8.57 3.48
C GLY A 49 -4.89 -7.18 3.17
N HIS A 50 -4.65 -6.37 4.19
CA HIS A 50 -3.95 -5.08 4.11
C HIS A 50 -3.37 -4.75 5.49
N CYS A 51 -2.39 -3.84 5.53
CA CYS A 51 -1.67 -3.49 6.74
C CYS A 51 -2.54 -2.81 7.82
N GLY A 52 -3.80 -2.48 7.52
CA GLY A 52 -4.75 -1.94 8.49
C GLY A 52 -5.09 -2.92 9.60
N HIS A 53 -4.97 -4.23 9.35
CA HIS A 53 -5.10 -5.27 10.38
C HIS A 53 -3.85 -5.45 11.25
N CYS A 54 -2.75 -4.77 10.94
CA CYS A 54 -1.54 -4.86 11.75
C CYS A 54 -1.72 -4.09 13.07
N SER A 55 -1.55 -4.76 14.21
CA SER A 55 -1.74 -4.18 15.55
C SER A 55 -0.83 -2.99 15.86
N VAL A 56 0.28 -2.85 15.13
CA VAL A 56 1.26 -1.76 15.29
C VAL A 56 1.17 -0.73 14.17
N MET A 57 0.05 -0.64 13.45
CA MET A 57 -0.14 0.32 12.36
C MET A 57 -0.28 1.77 12.87
N PRO A 58 0.45 2.75 12.30
CA PRO A 58 1.50 2.59 11.29
C PRO A 58 2.79 2.03 11.90
N CYS A 59 3.26 0.89 11.37
CA CYS A 59 4.58 0.38 11.74
C CYS A 59 5.66 1.28 11.13
N GLU A 60 6.90 1.15 11.59
CA GLU A 60 8.02 1.96 11.10
C GLU A 60 8.13 1.98 9.56
N THR A 61 7.97 0.81 8.92
CA THR A 61 8.01 0.70 7.45
C THR A 61 6.89 1.51 6.78
N LEU A 62 5.66 1.42 7.28
CA LEU A 62 4.54 2.20 6.73
C LEU A 62 4.70 3.69 7.01
N HIS A 63 5.16 4.04 8.21
CA HIS A 63 5.42 5.42 8.59
C HIS A 63 6.48 6.05 7.67
N PHE A 64 7.56 5.32 7.39
CA PHE A 64 8.59 5.76 6.46
C PHE A 64 8.02 6.08 5.08
N TYR A 65 7.34 5.12 4.45
CA TYR A 65 6.79 5.31 3.11
C TYR A 65 5.58 6.25 3.05
N SER A 66 4.96 6.59 4.18
CA SER A 66 3.82 7.49 4.21
C SER A 66 4.21 8.94 4.51
N TYR A 67 5.26 9.16 5.32
CA TYR A 67 5.64 10.49 5.81
C TYR A 67 7.07 10.91 5.48
N LEU A 68 8.05 9.99 5.55
CA LEU A 68 9.48 10.33 5.62
C LEU A 68 10.20 10.22 4.27
N ASP A 69 9.77 9.29 3.41
CA ASP A 69 10.41 9.06 2.11
C ASP A 69 10.29 10.30 1.21
N LYS A 70 11.39 11.03 0.97
CA LYS A 70 11.34 12.29 0.22
C LYS A 70 10.94 12.11 -1.24
N GLU A 71 11.14 10.92 -1.80
CA GLU A 71 10.88 10.63 -3.21
C GLU A 71 9.52 9.96 -3.40
N HIS A 72 9.21 8.94 -2.59
CA HIS A 72 8.06 8.07 -2.78
C HIS A 72 7.00 8.16 -1.67
N ARG A 73 7.08 9.15 -0.77
CA ARG A 73 6.02 9.37 0.22
C ARG A 73 4.70 9.75 -0.41
N ASP A 74 3.66 9.62 0.40
CA ASP A 74 2.34 10.12 0.07
C ASP A 74 2.32 11.63 -0.14
N LYS A 75 1.43 12.06 -1.04
CA LYS A 75 1.08 13.46 -1.27
C LYS A 75 -0.44 13.57 -1.17
N PRO A 76 -1.02 14.03 -0.04
CA PRO A 76 -0.35 14.53 1.16
C PRO A 76 0.29 13.42 2.03
N PRO A 77 1.31 13.75 2.87
CA PRO A 77 1.87 12.79 3.81
C PRO A 77 0.79 12.14 4.69
N GLY A 78 0.84 10.83 4.86
CA GLY A 78 -0.17 10.08 5.64
C GLY A 78 -1.34 9.51 4.84
N ALA A 79 -1.50 9.84 3.55
CA ALA A 79 -2.70 9.48 2.81
C ALA A 79 -3.02 7.97 2.82
N ARG A 80 -2.00 7.11 2.66
CA ARG A 80 -2.23 5.64 2.68
C ARG A 80 -2.68 5.13 4.05
N ILE A 81 -2.30 5.81 5.14
CA ILE A 81 -2.73 5.44 6.50
C ILE A 81 -4.23 5.69 6.68
N GLU A 82 -4.74 6.81 6.18
CA GLU A 82 -6.18 7.11 6.24
C GLU A 82 -7.00 6.11 5.41
N VAL A 83 -6.47 5.69 4.24
CA VAL A 83 -7.08 4.62 3.45
C VAL A 83 -7.11 3.30 4.23
N LEU A 84 -6.00 2.90 4.87
CA LEU A 84 -5.96 1.67 5.68
C LEU A 84 -6.98 1.71 6.84
N LYS A 85 -7.13 2.86 7.51
CA LYS A 85 -8.14 3.06 8.57
C LYS A 85 -9.57 2.93 8.02
N LYS A 86 -9.83 3.47 6.83
CA LYS A 86 -11.12 3.36 6.16
C LYS A 86 -11.45 1.91 5.80
N TRP A 87 -10.53 1.22 5.12
CA TRP A 87 -10.72 -0.20 4.77
C TRP A 87 -10.91 -1.10 5.99
N LEU A 88 -10.21 -0.84 7.09
CA LEU A 88 -10.40 -1.59 8.34
C LEU A 88 -11.82 -1.43 8.88
N LYS A 89 -12.42 -0.24 8.79
CA LYS A 89 -13.79 0.03 9.25
C LYS A 89 -14.86 -0.56 8.33
N GLU A 90 -14.61 -0.58 7.03
CA GLU A 90 -15.54 -1.08 6.01
C GLU A 90 -15.55 -2.62 5.89
N GLY A 91 -14.51 -3.29 6.40
CA GLY A 91 -14.30 -4.73 6.29
C GLY A 91 -14.78 -5.55 7.50
N ASN A 92 -15.79 -5.08 8.23
CA ASN A 92 -16.41 -5.82 9.34
C ASN A 92 -17.77 -6.38 8.95
#